data_AF-A0A9P5W9U6-F1
#
_entry.id   AF-A0A9P5W9U6-F1
#
_cell.length_a   1.000
_cell.length_b   1.000
_cell.length_c   1.000
_cell.angle_alpha   90.00
_cell.angle_beta   90.00
_cell.angle_gamma   90.00
#
_symmetry.space_group_name_H-M   'P 1'
#
loop_
_entity.id
_entity.type
_entity.pdbx_description
1 polymer ?
#
loop_
_entity_poly.entity_id
_entity_poly.type
_entity_poly.pdbx_seq_one_letter_code
_entity_poly.pdbx_strand_id
1 'polypeptide(L)'
;DAQEYLVYVGPLSQDIFEKLFDAVCVPIDPTARSRLEQIKDYVVQITNCVPRELINLAKNIGFDPLTPEQVDGILKAYEARSLGAYRTETTSYYYKLDADQRNETMQALTKMFLPRNASQQTGRTGIFDWKFLDSGLVYQSTSEYGEPLYHPITPAAKKALLDLYQICPLPKALRNGLVSNNLN
;
A
#
# COMPACT_ATOMS: atom_id res chain seq x y z
N ASP A 1 -27.61 -4.68 9.51
CA ASP A 1 -27.48 -3.52 8.61
C ASP A 1 -26.01 -3.16 8.45
N ALA A 2 -25.46 -3.48 7.28
CA ALA A 2 -24.08 -3.14 6.95
C ALA A 2 -24.03 -1.63 6.65
N GLN A 3 -23.62 -0.84 7.63
CA GLN A 3 -23.23 0.55 7.39
C GLN A 3 -22.00 0.53 6.47
N GLU A 4 -22.21 0.82 5.19
CA GLU A 4 -21.15 1.11 4.22
C GLU A 4 -20.47 2.41 4.66
N TYR A 5 -19.40 2.27 5.46
CA TYR A 5 -18.55 3.40 5.80
C TYR A 5 -17.61 3.69 4.64
N LEU A 6 -17.45 4.97 4.34
CA LEU A 6 -16.39 5.47 3.46
C LEU A 6 -15.03 5.08 4.07
N VAL A 7 -14.37 4.08 3.51
CA VAL A 7 -13.07 3.62 4.01
C VAL A 7 -12.02 4.63 3.55
N TYR A 8 -11.53 5.45 4.48
CA TYR A 8 -10.41 6.33 4.21
C TYR A 8 -9.16 5.49 3.91
N VAL A 9 -8.74 5.51 2.63
CA VAL A 9 -7.64 4.70 2.08
C VAL A 9 -6.31 5.46 2.01
N GLY A 10 -6.27 6.72 2.47
CA GLY A 10 -5.04 7.50 2.53
C GLY A 10 -4.36 7.46 3.91
N PRO A 11 -3.09 7.91 4.00
CA PRO A 11 -2.48 8.24 5.28
C PRO A 11 -3.14 9.50 5.89
N LEU A 12 -3.25 9.54 7.22
CA LEU A 12 -3.54 10.76 7.97
C LEU A 12 -2.23 11.50 8.27
N SER A 13 -2.34 12.81 8.59
CA SER A 13 -1.22 13.51 9.22
C SER A 13 -0.89 12.86 10.56
N GLN A 14 0.39 12.86 10.93
CA GLN A 14 0.88 12.21 12.15
C GLN A 14 0.06 12.60 13.40
N ASP A 15 -0.12 13.89 13.68
CA ASP A 15 -0.87 14.35 14.86
C ASP A 15 -2.32 13.83 14.94
N ILE A 16 -2.96 13.60 13.80
CA ILE A 16 -4.34 13.07 13.74
C ILE A 16 -4.32 11.55 13.87
N PHE A 17 -3.34 10.89 13.24
CA PHE A 17 -3.15 9.46 13.40
C PHE A 17 -2.86 9.08 14.85
N GLU A 18 -2.07 9.87 15.56
CA GLU A 18 -1.75 9.63 16.97
C GLU A 18 -3.00 9.73 17.85
N LYS A 19 -3.88 10.71 17.63
CA LYS A 19 -5.17 10.79 18.34
C LYS A 19 -6.07 9.58 18.06
N LEU A 20 -6.06 9.09 16.82
CA LEU A 20 -6.78 7.88 16.44
C LEU A 20 -6.18 6.65 17.13
N PHE A 21 -4.86 6.54 17.17
CA PHE A 21 -4.13 5.48 17.85
C PHE A 21 -4.56 5.38 19.32
N ASP A 22 -4.55 6.50 20.05
CA ASP A 22 -4.96 6.54 21.45
C ASP A 22 -6.40 6.03 21.61
N ALA A 23 -7.33 6.50 20.76
CA ALA A 23 -8.73 6.11 20.79
C ALA A 23 -8.94 4.61 20.49
N VAL A 24 -8.20 4.07 19.51
CA VAL A 24 -8.26 2.66 19.09
C VAL A 24 -7.64 1.73 20.13
N CYS A 25 -6.63 2.20 20.86
CA CYS A 25 -5.93 1.42 21.88
C CYS A 25 -6.59 1.47 23.26
N VAL A 26 -7.54 2.38 23.53
CA VAL A 26 -8.30 2.43 24.80
C VAL A 26 -8.87 1.08 25.26
N PRO A 27 -9.58 0.30 24.41
CA PRO A 27 -10.18 -0.97 24.83
C PRO A 27 -9.19 -2.14 24.92
N ILE A 28 -7.94 -1.97 24.48
CA ILE A 28 -6.91 -3.02 24.52
C ILE A 28 -6.42 -3.20 25.96
N ASP A 29 -6.10 -4.44 26.34
CA ASP A 29 -5.52 -4.78 27.64
C ASP A 29 -4.35 -3.82 28.02
N PRO A 30 -4.23 -3.38 29.29
CA PRO A 30 -3.22 -2.41 29.71
C PRO A 30 -1.77 -2.81 29.39
N THR A 31 -1.44 -4.11 29.45
CA THR A 31 -0.09 -4.62 29.13
C THR A 31 0.18 -4.46 27.65
N ALA A 32 -0.77 -4.89 26.82
CA ALA A 32 -0.67 -4.77 25.37
C ALA A 32 -0.65 -3.31 24.93
N ARG A 33 -1.51 -2.46 25.50
CA ARG A 33 -1.53 -1.01 25.26
C ARG A 33 -0.20 -0.37 25.63
N SER A 34 0.34 -0.67 26.80
CA SER A 34 1.65 -0.14 27.22
C SER A 34 2.76 -0.57 26.26
N ARG A 35 2.70 -1.80 25.72
CA ARG A 35 3.67 -2.25 24.72
C ARG A 35 3.51 -1.49 23.41
N LEU A 36 2.28 -1.29 22.93
CA LEU A 36 1.99 -0.54 21.71
C LEU A 36 2.50 0.90 21.77
N GLU A 37 2.35 1.58 22.91
CA GLU A 37 2.91 2.91 23.14
C GLU A 37 4.44 2.93 23.02
N GLN A 38 5.12 1.93 23.58
CA GLN A 38 6.59 1.83 23.50
C GLN A 38 7.11 1.61 22.08
N ILE A 39 6.28 1.04 21.20
CA ILE A 39 6.62 0.74 19.80
C ILE A 39 5.77 1.54 18.81
N LYS A 40 5.23 2.69 19.23
CA LYS A 40 4.32 3.52 18.44
C LYS A 40 4.90 3.88 17.07
N ASP A 41 6.18 4.24 17.02
CA ASP A 41 6.88 4.55 15.77
C ASP A 41 6.87 3.38 14.78
N TYR A 42 7.01 2.15 15.28
CA TYR A 42 6.93 0.95 14.46
C TYR A 42 5.49 0.71 13.97
N VAL A 43 4.48 0.94 14.82
CA VAL A 43 3.06 0.86 14.40
C VAL A 43 2.75 1.89 13.32
N VAL A 44 3.22 3.13 13.49
CA VAL A 44 3.12 4.21 12.50
C VAL A 44 3.77 3.79 11.18
N GLN A 45 4.96 3.18 11.23
CA GLN A 45 5.68 2.73 10.05
C GLN A 45 4.91 1.64 9.27
N ILE A 46 4.44 0.59 9.93
CA ILE A 46 3.81 -0.55 9.25
C ILE A 46 2.41 -0.22 8.73
N THR A 47 1.70 0.68 9.41
CA THR A 47 0.38 1.16 8.98
C THR A 47 0.45 2.36 8.05
N ASN A 48 1.60 3.03 7.96
CA ASN A 48 1.81 4.26 7.20
C ASN A 48 0.77 5.34 7.53
N CYS A 49 0.40 5.47 8.81
CA CYS A 49 -0.67 6.36 9.27
C CYS A 49 -2.06 6.11 8.64
N VAL A 50 -2.32 4.92 8.09
CA VAL A 50 -3.59 4.60 7.43
C VAL A 50 -4.58 4.09 8.48
N PRO A 51 -5.75 4.76 8.67
CA PRO A 51 -6.75 4.38 9.68
C PRO A 51 -7.22 2.94 9.55
N ARG A 52 -7.52 2.50 8.32
CA ARG A 52 -7.95 1.13 8.03
C ARG A 52 -6.97 0.09 8.57
N GLU A 53 -5.68 0.34 8.36
CA GLU A 53 -4.61 -0.58 8.76
C GLU A 53 -4.42 -0.61 10.27
N LEU A 54 -4.51 0.55 10.94
CA LEU A 54 -4.52 0.62 12.41
C LEU A 54 -5.70 -0.14 13.02
N ILE A 55 -6.91 0.04 12.48
CA ILE A 55 -8.11 -0.69 12.94
C ILE A 55 -7.95 -2.20 12.73
N ASN A 56 -7.43 -2.61 11.57
CA ASN A 56 -7.17 -4.03 11.29
C ASN A 56 -6.11 -4.62 12.23
N LEU A 57 -5.05 -3.87 12.54
CA LEU A 57 -4.04 -4.26 13.51
C LEU A 57 -4.65 -4.42 14.91
N ALA A 58 -5.40 -3.43 15.39
CA ALA A 58 -6.05 -3.49 16.69
C ALA A 58 -7.01 -4.69 16.82
N LYS A 59 -7.76 -5.02 15.75
CA LYS A 59 -8.57 -6.24 15.70
C LYS A 59 -7.76 -7.53 15.81
N ASN A 60 -6.53 -7.55 15.28
CA ASN A 60 -5.63 -8.70 15.38
C ASN A 60 -5.01 -8.84 16.78
N ILE A 61 -4.84 -7.73 17.49
CA ILE A 61 -4.41 -7.72 18.89
C ILE A 61 -5.54 -8.22 19.79
N GLY A 62 -6.77 -7.78 19.52
CA GLY A 62 -7.93 -8.16 20.30
C GLY A 62 -7.98 -7.47 21.66
N PHE A 63 -8.76 -8.05 22.57
CA PHE A 63 -9.00 -7.49 23.91
C PHE A 63 -8.53 -8.41 25.04
N ASP A 64 -8.03 -9.61 24.70
CA ASP A 64 -7.54 -10.56 25.68
C ASP A 64 -6.20 -10.09 26.27
N PRO A 65 -5.88 -10.47 27.52
CA PRO A 65 -4.58 -10.18 28.10
C PRO A 65 -3.44 -10.83 27.30
N LEU A 66 -2.42 -10.03 26.97
CA LEU A 66 -1.25 -10.47 26.20
C LEU A 66 0.05 -10.08 26.90
N THR A 67 1.07 -10.91 26.77
CA THR A 67 2.44 -10.53 27.11
C THR A 67 3.03 -9.62 26.02
N PRO A 68 4.06 -8.81 26.33
CA PRO A 68 4.76 -8.01 25.34
C PRO A 68 5.26 -8.83 24.13
N GLU A 69 5.73 -10.05 24.36
CA GLU A 69 6.23 -10.95 23.32
C GLU A 69 5.09 -11.43 22.40
N GLN A 70 3.89 -11.63 22.95
CA GLN A 70 2.72 -11.99 22.14
C GLN A 70 2.29 -10.81 21.25
N VAL A 71 2.34 -9.57 21.75
CA VAL A 71 2.06 -8.36 20.95
C VAL A 71 3.06 -8.23 19.80
N ASP A 72 4.35 -8.40 20.07
CA ASP A 72 5.39 -8.37 19.03
C ASP A 72 5.19 -9.49 17.99
N GLY A 73 4.78 -10.68 18.45
CA GLY A 73 4.42 -11.80 17.58
C GLY A 73 3.24 -11.49 16.67
N ILE A 74 2.19 -10.85 17.21
CA ILE A 74 1.00 -10.43 16.45
C ILE A 74 1.36 -9.39 15.40
N LEU A 75 2.21 -8.41 15.72
CA LEU A 75 2.67 -7.39 14.78
C LEU A 75 3.42 -8.01 13.60
N LYS A 76 4.38 -8.90 13.86
CA LYS A 76 5.10 -9.62 12.81
C LYS A 76 4.17 -10.47 11.94
N ALA A 77 3.22 -11.16 12.58
CA ALA A 77 2.23 -11.97 11.87
C ALA A 77 1.26 -11.12 11.05
N TYR A 78 0.90 -9.93 11.52
CA TYR A 78 0.07 -8.98 10.78
C TYR A 78 0.80 -8.47 9.53
N GLU A 79 2.07 -8.09 9.64
CA GLU A 79 2.86 -7.60 8.50
C GLU A 79 3.03 -8.70 7.43
N ALA A 80 3.36 -9.92 7.85
CA ALA A 80 3.50 -11.08 6.96
C ALA A 80 2.17 -11.45 6.27
N ARG A 81 1.05 -11.46 7.02
CA ARG A 81 -0.28 -11.73 6.45
C ARG A 81 -0.72 -10.64 5.50
N SER A 82 -0.49 -9.38 5.83
CA SER A 82 -0.81 -8.24 4.97
C SER A 82 -0.06 -8.33 3.65
N LEU A 83 1.26 -8.59 3.69
CA LEU A 83 2.05 -8.83 2.48
C LEU A 83 1.52 -10.00 1.66
N GLY A 84 1.19 -11.13 2.30
CA GLY A 84 0.62 -12.29 1.63
C GLY A 84 -0.70 -11.98 0.93
N ALA A 85 -1.63 -11.33 1.63
CA ALA A 85 -2.92 -10.92 1.11
C ALA A 85 -2.76 -9.97 -0.09
N TYR A 86 -1.94 -8.94 0.06
CA TYR A 86 -1.68 -7.98 -1.01
C TYR A 86 -1.06 -8.63 -2.25
N ARG A 87 -0.10 -9.56 -2.09
CA ARG A 87 0.47 -10.32 -3.22
C ARG A 87 -0.58 -11.13 -3.95
N THR A 88 -1.44 -11.82 -3.20
CA THR A 88 -2.54 -12.61 -3.79
C THR A 88 -3.50 -11.71 -4.53
N GLU A 89 -3.89 -10.58 -3.95
CA GLU A 89 -4.84 -9.62 -4.54
C GLU A 89 -4.28 -8.99 -5.81
N THR A 90 -3.06 -8.41 -5.77
CA THR A 90 -2.42 -7.78 -6.93
C THR A 90 -2.25 -8.75 -8.08
N THR A 91 -1.78 -9.96 -7.79
CA THR A 91 -1.50 -10.99 -8.79
C THR A 91 -2.80 -11.51 -9.41
N SER A 92 -3.81 -11.78 -8.57
CA SER A 92 -5.11 -12.25 -9.03
C SER A 92 -5.83 -11.20 -9.87
N TYR A 93 -5.72 -9.92 -9.49
CA TYR A 93 -6.24 -8.81 -10.28
C TYR A 93 -5.55 -8.74 -11.64
N TYR A 94 -4.22 -8.69 -11.66
CA TYR A 94 -3.43 -8.55 -12.89
C TYR A 94 -3.71 -9.68 -13.91
N TYR A 95 -3.87 -10.92 -13.46
CA TYR A 95 -4.18 -12.03 -14.37
C TYR A 95 -5.61 -12.02 -14.92
N LYS A 96 -6.54 -11.26 -14.32
CA LYS A 96 -7.90 -11.06 -14.86
C LYS A 96 -7.97 -9.96 -15.92
N LEU A 97 -6.97 -9.09 -15.98
CA LEU A 97 -6.90 -8.01 -16.95
C LEU A 97 -6.65 -8.51 -18.36
N ASP A 98 -7.19 -7.79 -19.35
CA ASP A 98 -6.83 -7.96 -20.75
C ASP A 98 -5.43 -7.40 -21.07
N ALA A 99 -4.98 -7.54 -22.32
CA ALA A 99 -3.64 -7.14 -22.73
C ALA A 99 -3.38 -5.63 -22.58
N ASP A 100 -4.38 -4.79 -22.85
CA ASP A 100 -4.24 -3.34 -22.81
C ASP A 100 -4.22 -2.87 -21.35
N GLN A 101 -5.13 -3.37 -20.53
CA GLN A 101 -5.20 -3.10 -19.10
C GLN A 101 -3.93 -3.55 -18.34
N ARG A 102 -3.34 -4.70 -18.72
CA ARG A 102 -2.04 -5.13 -18.16
C ARG A 102 -0.92 -4.17 -18.54
N ASN A 103 -0.93 -3.68 -19.78
CA ASN A 103 0.06 -2.70 -20.23
C ASN A 103 -0.10 -1.36 -19.49
N GLU A 104 -1.32 -0.88 -19.27
CA GLU A 104 -1.59 0.32 -18.46
C GLU A 104 -1.15 0.15 -17.00
N THR A 105 -1.49 -0.99 -16.39
CA THR A 105 -1.08 -1.32 -15.01
C THR A 105 0.43 -1.33 -14.87
N MET A 106 1.13 -1.92 -15.83
CA MET A 106 2.59 -1.93 -15.86
C MET A 106 3.18 -0.53 -16.04
N GLN A 107 2.61 0.30 -16.91
CA GLN A 107 3.03 1.69 -17.05
C GLN A 107 2.82 2.50 -15.76
N ALA A 108 1.70 2.27 -15.05
CA ALA A 108 1.42 2.87 -13.75
C ALA A 108 2.44 2.43 -12.68
N LEU A 109 2.78 1.14 -12.63
CA LEU A 109 3.84 0.61 -11.76
C LEU A 109 5.22 1.19 -12.10
N THR A 110 5.56 1.31 -13.39
CA THR A 110 6.80 1.98 -13.84
C THR A 110 6.84 3.43 -13.36
N LYS A 111 5.72 4.17 -13.50
CA LYS A 111 5.60 5.56 -13.04
C LYS A 111 5.75 5.68 -11.51
N MET A 112 5.28 4.69 -10.75
CA MET A 112 5.39 4.66 -9.29
C MET A 112 6.82 4.40 -8.80
N PHE A 113 7.55 3.47 -9.42
CA PHE A 113 8.84 3.00 -8.89
C PHE A 113 10.08 3.62 -9.52
N LEU A 114 10.02 4.10 -10.77
CA LEU A 114 11.19 4.66 -11.44
C LEU A 114 11.25 6.19 -11.31
N PRO A 115 12.40 6.76 -10.92
CA PRO A 115 12.57 8.20 -10.84
C PRO A 115 12.39 8.85 -12.21
N ARG A 116 11.72 10.02 -12.23
CA ARG A 116 11.56 10.85 -13.43
C ARG A 116 12.86 11.57 -13.74
N ASN A 117 13.35 11.43 -14.96
CA ASN A 117 14.27 12.40 -15.54
C ASN A 117 13.44 13.58 -16.06
N ALA A 118 13.83 14.82 -15.70
CA ALA A 118 13.08 16.04 -16.03
C ALA A 118 12.83 16.26 -17.53
N SER A 119 13.60 15.61 -18.42
CA SER A 119 13.46 15.69 -19.88
C SER A 119 12.41 14.76 -20.50
N GLN A 120 11.84 13.82 -19.74
CA GLN A 120 10.84 12.85 -20.23
C GLN A 120 9.43 13.14 -19.69
N GLN A 121 9.15 14.39 -19.34
CA GLN A 121 7.87 14.83 -18.75
C GLN A 121 6.65 14.61 -19.65
N THR A 122 6.84 14.43 -20.96
CA THR A 122 5.74 14.24 -21.91
C THR A 122 5.65 12.77 -22.35
N GLY A 123 4.53 12.11 -22.06
CA GLY A 123 4.08 10.96 -22.87
C GLY A 123 4.10 9.57 -22.23
N ARG A 124 4.42 9.41 -20.94
CA ARG A 124 4.11 8.15 -20.24
C ARG A 124 2.69 8.17 -19.68
N THR A 125 1.77 7.64 -20.49
CA THR A 125 0.45 7.14 -20.06
C THR A 125 0.62 6.07 -18.98
N GLY A 126 -0.37 5.87 -18.11
CA GLY A 126 -0.29 4.90 -17.02
C GLY A 126 -1.13 5.36 -15.83
N ILE A 127 -2.40 4.99 -15.84
CA ILE A 127 -3.38 5.25 -14.80
C ILE A 127 -3.79 3.89 -14.27
N PHE A 128 -3.81 3.70 -12.95
CA PHE A 128 -4.43 2.50 -12.40
C PHE A 128 -5.93 2.57 -12.67
N ASP A 129 -6.49 1.50 -13.21
CA ASP A 129 -7.94 1.37 -13.33
C ASP A 129 -8.61 1.55 -11.96
N TRP A 130 -9.81 2.11 -11.94
CA TRP A 130 -10.54 2.41 -10.71
C TRP A 130 -10.77 1.14 -9.86
N LYS A 131 -10.96 -0.03 -10.49
CA LYS A 131 -11.08 -1.31 -9.78
C LYS A 131 -9.80 -1.69 -9.04
N PHE A 132 -8.64 -1.29 -9.57
CA PHE A 132 -7.38 -1.48 -8.87
C PHE A 132 -7.26 -0.52 -7.69
N LEU A 133 -7.70 0.72 -7.83
CA LEU A 133 -7.71 1.68 -6.73
C LEU A 133 -8.64 1.22 -5.59
N ASP A 134 -9.75 0.56 -5.91
CA ASP A 134 -10.69 -0.03 -4.95
C ASP A 134 -10.10 -1.16 -4.10
N SER A 135 -8.99 -1.79 -4.53
CA SER A 135 -8.23 -2.72 -3.65
C SER A 135 -7.71 -2.02 -2.39
N GLY A 136 -7.55 -0.69 -2.44
CA GLY A 136 -6.91 0.10 -1.42
C GLY A 136 -5.47 -0.32 -1.16
N LEU A 137 -4.76 -0.82 -2.17
CA LEU A 137 -3.31 -1.04 -2.15
C LEU A 137 -2.52 0.23 -2.44
N VAL A 138 -3.17 1.18 -3.10
CA VAL A 138 -2.60 2.42 -3.61
C VAL A 138 -3.57 3.55 -3.28
N TYR A 139 -3.03 4.68 -2.83
CA TYR A 139 -3.80 5.93 -2.75
C TYR A 139 -3.27 6.92 -3.78
N GLN A 140 -4.17 7.78 -4.23
CA GLN A 140 -3.88 8.81 -5.21
C GLN A 140 -3.74 10.18 -4.54
N SER A 141 -2.75 10.95 -4.98
CA SER A 141 -2.62 12.37 -4.70
C SER A 141 -2.48 13.12 -6.03
N THR A 142 -2.61 14.45 -5.98
CA THR A 142 -2.45 15.29 -7.17
C THR A 142 -1.11 16.02 -7.10
N SER A 143 -0.33 15.95 -8.17
CA SER A 143 0.90 16.74 -8.30
C SER A 143 0.62 18.23 -8.45
N GLU A 144 1.67 19.04 -8.36
CA GLU A 144 1.61 20.48 -8.64
C GLU A 144 1.12 20.84 -10.06
N TYR A 145 1.20 19.89 -11.01
CA TYR A 145 0.73 20.05 -12.40
C TYR A 145 -0.66 19.45 -12.66
N GLY A 146 -1.39 19.03 -11.63
CA GLY A 146 -2.71 18.40 -11.79
C GLY A 146 -2.68 16.92 -12.18
N GLU A 147 -1.50 16.33 -12.37
CA GLU A 147 -1.33 14.93 -12.72
C GLU A 147 -1.54 13.99 -11.51
N PRO A 148 -2.13 12.79 -11.70
CA PRO A 148 -2.26 11.80 -10.65
C PRO A 148 -0.90 11.20 -10.26
N LEU A 149 -0.64 11.17 -8.94
CA LEU A 149 0.48 10.50 -8.30
C LEU A 149 -0.04 9.35 -7.44
N TYR A 150 0.51 8.16 -7.67
CA TYR A 150 0.10 6.95 -7.00
C TYR A 150 1.13 6.52 -5.97
N HIS A 151 0.67 6.21 -4.77
CA HIS A 151 1.52 5.84 -3.65
C HIS A 151 1.03 4.54 -3.04
N PRO A 152 1.92 3.58 -2.74
CA PRO A 152 1.54 2.41 -1.96
C PRO A 152 0.97 2.79 -0.60
N ILE A 153 -0.07 2.09 -0.16
CA ILE A 153 -0.76 2.40 1.10
C ILE A 153 0.10 2.08 2.33
N THR A 154 0.90 1.02 2.29
CA THR A 154 1.79 0.56 3.37
C THR A 154 3.10 0.00 2.81
N PRO A 155 4.15 -0.20 3.65
CA PRO A 155 5.37 -0.92 3.23
C PRO A 155 5.09 -2.32 2.67
N ALA A 156 4.12 -3.05 3.26
CA ALA A 156 3.72 -4.35 2.77
C ALA A 156 3.09 -4.26 1.37
N ALA A 157 2.21 -3.28 1.12
CA ALA A 157 1.64 -3.04 -0.21
C ALA A 157 2.72 -2.65 -1.22
N LYS A 158 3.66 -1.78 -0.83
CA LYS A 158 4.82 -1.40 -1.67
C LYS A 158 5.60 -2.63 -2.13
N LYS A 159 5.88 -3.56 -1.21
CA LYS A 159 6.59 -4.79 -1.53
C LYS A 159 5.78 -5.69 -2.47
N ALA A 160 4.48 -5.89 -2.22
CA ALA A 160 3.61 -6.66 -3.09
C ALA A 160 3.50 -6.09 -4.52
N LEU A 161 3.42 -4.75 -4.64
CA LEU A 161 3.39 -4.05 -5.92
C LEU A 161 4.72 -4.16 -6.67
N LEU A 162 5.86 -4.13 -5.95
CA LEU A 162 7.18 -4.35 -6.54
C LEU A 162 7.35 -5.79 -7.03
N ASP A 163 6.87 -6.77 -6.26
CA ASP A 163 6.88 -8.18 -6.67
C ASP A 163 6.01 -8.38 -7.93
N LEU A 164 4.83 -7.74 -8.00
CA LEU A 164 4.01 -7.72 -9.21
C LEU A 164 4.77 -7.12 -10.40
N TYR A 165 5.44 -5.98 -10.18
CA TYR A 165 6.20 -5.31 -11.24
C TYR A 165 7.32 -6.20 -11.80
N GLN A 166 7.98 -6.99 -10.95
CA GLN A 166 9.05 -7.91 -11.36
C GLN A 166 8.56 -9.07 -12.23
N ILE A 167 7.32 -9.52 -12.07
CA ILE A 167 6.73 -10.59 -12.88
C ILE A 167 6.04 -10.07 -14.15
N CYS A 168 5.84 -8.76 -14.27
CA CYS A 168 5.27 -8.17 -15.48
C CYS A 168 6.24 -8.34 -16.66
N PRO A 169 5.76 -8.83 -17.82
CA PRO A 169 6.61 -8.90 -19.00
C PRO A 169 6.99 -7.47 -19.41
N LEU A 170 8.29 -7.20 -19.55
CA LEU A 170 8.81 -5.88 -19.95
C LEU A 170 7.92 -5.22 -21.02
N PRO A 171 7.54 -3.93 -20.85
CA PRO A 171 6.70 -3.24 -21.82
C PRO A 171 7.28 -3.39 -23.21
N LYS A 172 6.43 -3.66 -24.21
CA LYS A 172 6.87 -3.84 -25.60
C LYS A 172 7.75 -2.66 -26.05
N ALA A 173 7.43 -1.43 -25.65
CA ALA A 173 8.25 -0.24 -25.94
C ALA A 173 9.66 -0.32 -25.34
N LEU A 174 9.81 -0.76 -24.09
CA LEU A 174 11.11 -0.96 -23.43
C LEU A 174 11.89 -2.12 -24.04
N ARG A 175 11.21 -3.24 -24.34
CA ARG A 175 11.80 -4.38 -25.06
C ARG A 175 12.28 -3.95 -26.45
N ASN A 176 11.47 -3.17 -27.18
CA ASN A 176 11.83 -2.69 -28.51
C ASN A 176 12.98 -1.68 -28.45
N GLY A 177 13.02 -0.79 -27.45
CA GLY A 177 14.13 0.15 -27.22
C GLY A 177 15.45 -0.56 -26.90
N LEU A 178 15.40 -1.64 -26.12
CA LEU A 178 16.55 -2.51 -25.83
C LEU A 178 17.04 -3.25 -27.08
N VAL A 179 16.13 -3.77 -27.91
CA VAL A 179 16.46 -4.47 -29.16
C VAL A 179 16.99 -3.49 -30.23
N SER A 180 16.55 -2.24 -30.23
CA SER A 180 16.95 -1.23 -31.22
C SER A 180 18.10 -0.34 -30.78
N ASN A 181 18.73 -0.60 -29.61
CA ASN A 181 19.78 0.25 -29.01
C ASN A 181 19.39 1.74 -28.87
N ASN A 182 18.09 2.03 -28.85
CA ASN A 182 17.53 3.38 -28.79
C ASN A 182 16.92 3.63 -27.41
N LEU A 183 17.72 3.49 -26.37
CA LEU A 183 17.38 4.01 -25.04
C LEU A 183 17.89 5.46 -24.95
N ASN A 184 17.15 6.38 -25.57
CA ASN A 184 17.28 7.83 -25.37
C ASN A 184 16.06 8.34 -24.60
#